data_AF-A0A1E3QBR3-F1
#
_entry.id   AF-A0A1E3QBR3-F1
#
_cell.length_a   1.000
_cell.length_b   1.000
_cell.length_c   1.000
_cell.angle_alpha   90.00
_cell.angle_beta   90.00
_cell.angle_gamma   90.00
#
_symmetry.space_group_name_H-M   'P 1'
#
loop_
_entity.id
_entity.type
_entity.pdbx_description
1 polymer ?
#
loop_
_entity_poly.entity_id
_entity_poly.type
_entity_poly.pdbx_seq_one_letter_code
_entity_poly.pdbx_strand_id
1 'polypeptide(L)' 'MVCCGKSNGVCVCAEEARCSCGARPAKECNCSKATTENQFEGPTCSCGKRRTHECTCSRSSTENGLREGEIDYTNLK' A
#
# COMPACT_ATOMS: atom_id res chain seq x y z
N MET A 1 6.18 13.53 -5.99
CA MET A 1 6.94 12.32 -5.65
C MET A 1 6.90 12.16 -4.14
N VAL A 2 5.88 11.47 -3.62
CA VAL A 2 5.79 11.20 -2.18
C VAL A 2 6.49 9.86 -1.96
N CYS A 3 7.62 9.88 -1.29
CA CYS A 3 8.41 8.71 -0.93
C CYS A 3 8.68 8.81 0.56
N CYS A 4 8.40 7.77 1.35
CA CYS A 4 8.48 7.84 2.82
C CYS A 4 9.92 7.89 3.36
N GLY A 5 10.90 7.59 2.51
CA GLY A 5 12.32 7.58 2.82
C GLY A 5 13.08 6.99 1.65
N LYS A 6 14.17 7.62 1.23
CA LYS A 6 15.00 7.18 0.10
C LYS A 6 16.29 6.57 0.67
N SER A 7 16.53 5.29 0.43
CA SER A 7 17.78 4.60 0.76
C SER A 7 18.43 4.15 -0.53
N ASN A 8 19.68 4.55 -0.78
CA ASN A 8 20.42 4.22 -2.01
C ASN A 8 19.68 4.56 -3.32
N GLY A 9 18.86 5.62 -3.32
CA GLY A 9 18.08 6.03 -4.49
C GLY A 9 16.76 5.27 -4.67
N VAL A 10 16.52 4.20 -3.91
CA VAL A 10 15.26 3.44 -3.90
C VAL A 10 14.39 3.92 -2.74
N CYS A 11 13.08 3.89 -2.94
CA CYS A 11 12.13 4.25 -1.90
C CYS A 11 12.01 3.08 -0.91
N VAL A 12 12.40 3.26 0.35
CA VAL A 12 12.47 2.19 1.38
C VAL A 12 11.11 1.49 1.52
N CYS A 13 10.05 2.30 1.56
CA CYS A 13 8.68 1.83 1.61
C CYS A 13 8.24 1.03 0.37
N ALA A 14 8.89 1.19 -0.78
CA ALA A 14 8.61 0.42 -1.98
C ALA A 14 9.29 -0.96 -1.98
N GLU A 15 10.44 -1.11 -1.31
CA GLU A 15 11.13 -2.39 -1.15
C GLU A 15 10.45 -3.28 -0.10
N GLU A 16 9.99 -2.70 1.00
CA GLU A 16 9.26 -3.43 2.04
C GLU A 16 7.81 -3.76 1.66
N ALA A 17 7.24 -3.08 0.65
CA ALA A 17 5.86 -3.31 0.21
C ALA A 17 5.69 -4.71 -0.40
N ARG A 18 4.83 -5.52 0.20
CA ARG A 18 4.52 -6.89 -0.25
C ARG A 18 3.08 -7.04 -0.75
N CYS A 19 2.83 -8.08 -1.54
CA CYS A 19 1.47 -8.49 -1.88
C CYS A 19 0.69 -8.87 -0.62
N SER A 20 -0.65 -8.82 -0.66
CA SER A 20 -1.44 -9.12 0.56
C SER A 20 -1.32 -10.59 0.95
N CYS A 21 -0.90 -11.43 0.00
CA CYS A 21 -0.52 -12.82 0.25
C CYS A 21 0.89 -12.99 0.85
N GLY A 22 1.70 -11.93 0.96
CA GLY A 22 3.06 -11.96 1.51
C GLY A 22 4.12 -12.69 0.66
N ALA A 23 3.71 -13.40 -0.40
CA ALA A 23 4.57 -14.28 -1.19
C ALA A 23 5.53 -13.54 -2.12
N ARG A 24 5.16 -12.35 -2.61
CA ARG A 24 5.90 -11.59 -3.63
C ARG A 24 5.90 -10.09 -3.31
N PRO A 25 6.87 -9.33 -3.86
CA PRO A 25 6.86 -7.87 -3.77
C PRO A 25 5.62 -7.30 -4.46
N ALA A 26 5.14 -6.17 -3.96
CA ALA A 26 3.97 -5.50 -4.53
C ALA A 26 4.21 -5.08 -6.01
N LYS A 27 3.15 -5.16 -6.84
CA LYS A 27 3.14 -5.16 -8.33
C LYS A 27 3.56 -6.44 -9.05
N GLU A 28 4.10 -7.44 -8.36
CA GLU A 28 4.44 -8.76 -8.93
C GLU A 28 3.67 -9.89 -8.23
N CYS A 29 2.45 -9.59 -7.78
CA CYS A 29 1.60 -10.56 -7.10
C CYS A 29 1.17 -11.67 -8.06
N ASN A 30 1.05 -12.91 -7.58
CA ASN A 30 0.41 -14.00 -8.32
C ASN A 30 -0.77 -14.67 -7.56
N CYS A 31 -1.23 -14.04 -6.48
CA CYS A 31 -2.37 -14.52 -5.70
C CYS A 31 -3.70 -14.15 -6.36
N SER A 32 -4.82 -14.61 -5.79
CA SER A 32 -6.17 -14.29 -6.30
C SER A 32 -6.48 -12.79 -6.37
N LYS A 33 -5.79 -11.96 -5.56
CA LYS A 33 -5.91 -10.50 -5.59
C LYS A 33 -4.91 -9.82 -6.53
N ALA A 34 -4.04 -10.57 -7.18
CA ALA A 34 -3.01 -10.04 -8.06
C ALA A 34 -3.57 -9.18 -9.20
N THR A 35 -4.71 -9.56 -9.79
CA THR A 35 -5.32 -8.77 -10.86
C THR A 35 -5.65 -7.35 -10.40
N THR A 36 -6.14 -7.20 -9.16
CA THR A 36 -6.48 -5.89 -8.57
C THR A 36 -5.25 -5.17 -7.99
N GLU A 37 -4.31 -5.91 -7.41
CA GLU A 37 -3.12 -5.35 -6.75
C GLU A 37 -1.99 -5.00 -7.73
N ASN A 38 -1.89 -5.70 -8.86
CA ASN A 38 -0.93 -5.40 -9.91
C ASN A 38 -1.48 -4.37 -10.89
N GLN A 39 -2.81 -4.34 -11.07
CA GLN A 39 -3.48 -3.47 -12.02
C GLN A 39 -4.37 -2.49 -11.28
N PHE A 40 -3.86 -1.28 -11.11
CA PHE A 40 -4.58 -0.17 -10.50
C PHE A 40 -4.27 1.13 -11.23
N GLU A 41 -5.28 1.96 -11.32
CA GLU A 41 -5.21 3.27 -11.98
C GLU A 41 -5.63 4.33 -10.96
N GLY A 42 -4.91 5.45 -10.94
CA GLY A 42 -5.18 6.57 -10.03
C GLY A 42 -4.16 6.71 -8.89
N PRO A 43 -4.54 7.36 -7.77
CA PRO A 43 -3.62 7.74 -6.71
C PRO A 43 -3.04 6.51 -6.00
N THR A 44 -1.73 6.55 -5.83
CA THR A 44 -0.97 5.46 -5.21
C THR A 44 -0.50 5.85 -3.83
N CYS A 45 -0.27 4.84 -3.00
CA CYS A 45 0.45 4.99 -1.74
C CYS A 45 1.78 5.71 -1.93
N SER A 46 2.35 6.20 -0.83
CA SER A 46 3.70 6.75 -0.81
C SER A 46 4.80 5.75 -1.21
N CYS A 47 4.50 4.44 -1.20
CA CYS A 47 5.38 3.43 -1.77
C CYS A 47 5.24 3.24 -3.30
N GLY A 48 4.18 3.78 -3.92
CA GLY A 48 3.91 3.66 -5.37
C GLY A 48 3.57 2.25 -5.85
N LYS A 49 3.46 1.28 -4.94
CA LYS A 49 3.24 -0.13 -5.26
C LYS A 49 1.79 -0.58 -5.14
N ARG A 50 0.91 0.25 -4.58
CA ARG A 50 -0.50 -0.03 -4.28
C ARG A 50 -1.35 1.22 -4.46
N ARG A 51 -2.68 1.04 -4.54
CA ARG A 51 -3.64 2.15 -4.45
C ARG A 51 -3.59 2.81 -3.08
N THR A 52 -3.86 4.11 -3.06
CA THR A 52 -4.17 4.85 -1.83
C THR A 52 -5.21 4.09 -0.99
N HIS A 53 -4.99 4.04 0.34
CA HIS A 53 -5.76 3.25 1.31
C HIS A 53 -5.62 1.71 1.26
N GLU A 54 -4.85 1.16 0.33
CA GLU A 54 -4.53 -0.28 0.25
C GLU A 54 -3.02 -0.55 0.32
N CYS A 55 -2.31 0.32 1.02
CA CYS A 55 -0.87 0.27 1.19
C CYS A 55 -0.48 -0.91 2.07
N THR A 56 0.64 -1.56 1.74
CA THR A 56 1.18 -2.70 2.51
C THR A 56 2.64 -2.48 2.91
N CYS A 57 3.13 -1.26 2.78
CA CYS A 57 4.42 -0.82 3.33
C CYS A 57 4.26 -0.45 4.82
N SER A 58 5.36 -0.13 5.51
CA SER A 58 5.37 0.30 6.91
C SER A 58 4.55 1.57 7.18
N ARG A 59 4.15 2.31 6.14
CA ARG A 59 3.22 3.45 6.25
C ARG A 59 1.77 3.09 6.04
N SER A 60 1.44 1.82 5.79
CA SER A 60 0.06 1.34 5.67
C SER A 60 -0.80 1.74 6.86
N SER A 61 -0.27 1.69 8.08
CA SER A 61 -1.00 2.07 9.28
C SER A 61 -1.42 3.54 9.30
N THR A 62 -0.64 4.40 8.63
CA THR A 62 -0.92 5.84 8.53
C THR A 62 -1.70 6.17 7.25
N GLU A 63 -1.43 5.49 6.14
CA GLU A 63 -2.04 5.75 4.83
C GLU A 63 -3.36 5.02 4.60
N ASN A 64 -3.55 3.84 5.20
CA ASN A 64 -4.81 3.08 5.18
C ASN A 64 -5.71 3.43 6.36
N GLY A 65 -5.20 4.22 7.30
CA GLY A 65 -6.00 4.72 8.41
C GLY A 65 -7.14 5.62 7.92
N LEU A 66 -8.17 5.73 8.75
CA LEU A 66 -9.23 6.72 8.59
C LEU A 66 -8.62 8.11 8.51
N ARG A 67 -9.09 8.91 7.56
CA ARG A 67 -8.73 10.33 7.52
C ARG A 67 -9.33 10.99 8.76
N GLU A 68 -8.71 12.08 9.21
CA GLU A 68 -9.22 12.83 10.36
C GLU A 68 -10.66 13.27 10.09
N GLY A 69 -11.62 12.72 10.86
CA GLY A 69 -13.06 12.94 10.69
C GLY A 69 -13.84 11.79 10.01
N GLU A 70 -13.19 10.73 9.53
CA GLU A 70 -13.90 9.53 9.06
C GLU A 70 -14.19 8.57 10.22
N ILE A 71 -15.46 8.16 10.33
CA ILE A 71 -15.92 7.18 11.33
C ILE A 71 -15.95 5.81 10.64
N ASP A 72 -15.14 4.86 11.12
CA ASP A 72 -15.20 3.47 10.66
C ASP A 72 -16.39 2.76 11.30
N TYR A 73 -17.43 2.54 10.51
CA TYR A 73 -18.61 1.81 10.95
C TYR A 73 -18.40 0.28 11.01
N THR A 74 -17.28 -0.22 10.50
CA THR A 74 -16.93 -1.64 10.44
C THR A 74 -16.41 -2.21 11.76
N ASN A 75 -16.06 -1.38 12.74
CA ASN A 75 -15.62 -1.77 14.09
C ASN A 75 -16.55 -1.31 15.22
N LEU A 76 -17.74 -0.78 14.91
CA LEU A 76 -18.75 -0.49 15.94
C LEU A 76 -19.36 -1.79 16.46
N LYS A 77 -19.04 -2.16 17.71
CA LYS A 77 -19.76 -3.16 18.49
C LYS A 77 -20.87 -2.51 19.31
#